data_AF-G3HJV5-F1
#
_entry.id   AF-G3HJV5-F1
#
_cell.length_a   1.000
_cell.length_b   1.000
_cell.length_c   1.000
_cell.angle_alpha   90.00
_cell.angle_beta   90.00
_cell.angle_gamma   90.00
#
_symmetry.space_group_name_H-M   'P 1'
#
loop_
_entity.id
_entity.type
_entity.pdbx_description
1 polymer ?
#
loop_
_entity_poly.entity_id
_entity_poly.type
_entity_poly.pdbx_seq_one_letter_code
_entity_poly.pdbx_strand_id
1 'polypeptide(L)'
;MLKLAQRSKDELFSIALYNWLIQADLADKLLQIASPFLEPHLVRMAKVDQNRVRYMDLLWRYYEKNRSFSSAARVLSKLADMHSTEISLQQRLEYIARAILSAKSSTAISSIAADGEFLHELEEKMEVARIQLQIQETLQRQYSHHSSVQDAISQLDSELMDITKLYGEFADPFKLAECKLAIIHCAGYSDPILVHTLWQDIIEKELNDSVTLSSSDRMHALSLKLVLLGKIYAGTPRFFPLDFIVLFLEQQVCTLNWDVGFVIQTMNEIGVPLPRLLEVYDQLFKSRDPFWNRVKRPLHLLDCIHVLLTRYVENPSQVLNCERRRFTNLCLDAVCGYLVELQSMSSSVAVQAITGNFKSLQAKLERLH
;
A
#
# COMPACT_ATOMS: atom_id res chain seq x y z
N MET A 1 -28.73 39.06 -24.03
CA MET A 1 -29.53 37.81 -24.13
C MET A 1 -29.56 37.06 -22.80
N LEU A 2 -28.48 36.39 -22.34
CA LEU A 2 -28.49 35.60 -21.08
C LEU A 2 -28.90 36.40 -19.82
N LYS A 3 -28.38 37.62 -19.63
CA LYS A 3 -28.78 38.51 -18.51
C LYS A 3 -30.24 38.96 -18.56
N LEU A 4 -30.87 38.97 -19.73
CA LEU A 4 -32.30 39.31 -19.90
C LEU A 4 -33.18 38.08 -19.69
N ALA A 5 -32.75 36.92 -20.19
CA ALA A 5 -33.38 35.63 -19.94
C ALA A 5 -33.42 35.26 -18.45
N GLN A 6 -32.36 35.60 -17.70
CA GLN A 6 -32.25 35.45 -16.24
C GLN A 6 -33.27 36.27 -15.44
N ARG A 7 -33.81 37.35 -16.02
CA ARG A 7 -34.82 38.20 -15.37
C ARG A 7 -36.25 37.69 -15.59
N SER A 8 -36.43 36.67 -16.44
CA SER A 8 -37.73 36.05 -16.66
C SER A 8 -38.14 35.26 -15.41
N LYS A 9 -39.40 35.42 -15.00
CA LYS A 9 -40.02 34.63 -13.92
C LYS A 9 -40.70 33.35 -14.45
N ASP A 10 -40.63 33.13 -15.77
CA ASP A 10 -41.22 31.96 -16.41
C ASP A 10 -40.31 30.74 -16.22
N GLU A 11 -40.80 29.78 -15.45
CA GLU A 11 -40.12 28.51 -15.17
C GLU A 11 -39.95 27.67 -16.44
N LEU A 12 -40.95 27.64 -17.33
CA LEU A 12 -40.91 26.84 -18.55
C LEU A 12 -39.88 27.37 -19.54
N PHE A 13 -39.81 28.70 -19.70
CA PHE A 13 -38.76 29.34 -20.48
C PHE A 13 -37.36 29.05 -19.92
N SER A 14 -37.20 29.11 -18.60
CA SER A 14 -35.92 28.81 -17.93
C SER A 14 -35.50 27.36 -18.18
N ILE A 15 -36.43 26.41 -18.05
CA ILE A 15 -36.21 24.99 -18.35
C ILE A 15 -35.81 24.79 -19.82
N ALA A 16 -36.52 25.40 -20.76
CA ALA A 16 -36.20 25.28 -22.18
C ALA A 16 -34.81 25.83 -22.52
N LEU A 17 -34.42 26.95 -21.90
CA LEU A 17 -33.10 27.53 -22.03
C LEU A 17 -32.00 26.61 -21.48
N TYR A 18 -32.23 26.00 -20.30
CA TYR A 18 -31.26 25.07 -19.71
C TYR A 18 -31.05 23.84 -20.59
N ASN A 19 -32.14 23.23 -21.07
CA ASN A 19 -32.08 22.11 -22.00
C ASN A 19 -31.30 22.46 -23.26
N TRP A 20 -31.55 23.64 -23.85
CA TRP A 20 -30.81 24.10 -25.02
C TRP A 20 -29.31 24.29 -24.73
N LEU A 21 -28.96 24.90 -23.59
CA LEU A 21 -27.56 25.08 -23.18
C LEU A 21 -26.83 23.75 -22.98
N ILE A 22 -27.51 22.74 -22.41
CA ILE A 22 -26.96 21.40 -22.21
C ILE A 22 -26.79 20.69 -23.56
N GLN A 23 -27.77 20.78 -24.46
CA GLN A 23 -27.67 20.20 -25.80
C GLN A 23 -26.57 20.84 -26.65
N ALA A 24 -26.34 22.15 -26.48
CA ALA A 24 -25.27 22.89 -27.15
C ALA A 24 -23.88 22.75 -26.51
N ASP A 25 -23.75 21.90 -25.48
CA ASP A 25 -22.52 21.68 -24.68
C ASP A 25 -21.95 22.97 -24.04
N LEU A 26 -22.83 23.91 -23.71
CA LEU A 26 -22.51 25.18 -23.07
C LEU A 26 -22.68 25.10 -21.54
N ALA A 27 -22.21 24.00 -20.95
CA ALA A 27 -22.30 23.71 -19.51
C ALA A 27 -21.69 24.83 -18.65
N ASP A 28 -20.53 25.37 -19.04
CA ASP A 28 -19.87 26.44 -18.28
C ASP A 28 -20.70 27.72 -18.21
N LYS A 29 -21.45 28.01 -19.29
CA LYS A 29 -22.37 29.16 -19.33
C LYS A 29 -23.61 28.88 -18.48
N LEU A 30 -24.13 27.65 -18.49
CA LEU A 30 -25.23 27.22 -17.62
C LEU A 30 -24.87 27.43 -16.14
N LEU A 31 -23.67 27.02 -15.74
CA LEU A 31 -23.18 27.17 -14.37
C LEU A 31 -22.97 28.64 -13.97
N GLN A 32 -22.88 29.59 -14.89
CA GLN A 32 -22.82 31.03 -14.59
C GLN A 32 -24.19 31.64 -14.29
N ILE A 33 -25.27 30.90 -14.51
CA ILE A 33 -26.63 31.36 -14.28
C ILE A 33 -26.97 31.22 -12.79
N ALA A 34 -27.04 32.35 -12.10
CA ALA A 34 -27.62 32.42 -10.77
C ALA A 34 -29.16 32.44 -10.89
N SER A 35 -29.79 31.28 -10.87
CA SER A 35 -31.25 31.14 -10.93
C SER A 35 -31.75 30.08 -9.95
N PRO A 36 -32.80 30.37 -9.17
CA PRO A 36 -33.36 29.43 -8.19
C PRO A 36 -34.00 28.20 -8.86
N PHE A 37 -34.28 28.25 -10.16
CA PHE A 37 -34.90 27.16 -10.91
C PHE A 37 -33.89 26.14 -11.46
N LEU A 38 -32.60 26.47 -11.47
CA LEU A 38 -31.58 25.61 -12.08
C LEU A 38 -31.36 24.32 -11.27
N GLU A 39 -31.25 24.44 -9.95
CA GLU A 39 -31.07 23.27 -9.07
C GLU A 39 -32.26 22.30 -9.11
N PRO A 40 -33.53 22.72 -8.91
CA PRO A 40 -34.67 21.82 -9.04
C PRO A 40 -34.75 21.12 -10.40
N HIS A 41 -34.40 21.84 -11.47
CA HIS A 41 -34.36 21.28 -12.81
C HIS A 41 -33.28 20.20 -12.96
N LEU A 42 -32.03 20.48 -12.56
CA LEU A 42 -30.93 19.51 -12.62
C LEU A 42 -31.22 18.26 -11.76
N VAL A 43 -31.76 18.45 -10.55
CA VAL A 43 -32.14 17.34 -9.66
C VAL A 43 -33.25 16.49 -10.29
N ARG A 44 -34.24 17.10 -10.95
CA ARG A 44 -35.29 16.37 -11.66
C ARG A 44 -34.73 15.58 -12.83
N MET A 45 -33.82 16.18 -13.60
CA MET A 45 -33.25 15.52 -14.79
C MET A 45 -32.29 14.39 -14.43
N ALA A 46 -31.52 14.52 -13.35
CA ALA A 46 -30.71 13.42 -12.82
C ALA A 46 -31.52 12.18 -12.43
N LYS A 47 -32.83 12.31 -12.14
CA LYS A 47 -33.71 11.17 -11.80
C LYS A 47 -34.40 10.55 -13.02
N VAL A 48 -34.86 11.38 -13.95
CA VAL A 48 -35.79 10.98 -15.03
C VAL A 48 -35.07 10.67 -16.34
N ASP A 49 -33.98 11.36 -16.63
CA ASP A 49 -33.27 11.21 -17.92
C ASP A 49 -32.43 9.93 -17.96
N GLN A 50 -32.07 9.48 -19.17
CA GLN A 50 -31.16 8.37 -19.40
C GLN A 50 -29.71 8.80 -19.13
N ASN A 51 -29.35 10.05 -19.43
CA ASN A 51 -28.00 10.61 -19.24
C ASN A 51 -27.75 11.05 -17.78
N ARG A 52 -28.08 10.19 -16.81
CA ARG A 52 -28.05 10.52 -15.37
C ARG A 52 -26.68 11.03 -14.92
N VAL A 53 -25.59 10.42 -15.40
CA VAL A 53 -24.21 10.79 -15.11
C VAL A 53 -23.97 12.27 -15.44
N ARG A 54 -24.33 12.69 -16.67
CA ARG A 54 -24.10 14.06 -17.17
C ARG A 54 -24.82 15.11 -16.32
N TYR A 55 -26.07 14.85 -15.91
CA TYR A 55 -26.83 15.78 -15.08
C TYR A 55 -26.31 15.85 -13.65
N MET A 56 -25.91 14.72 -13.07
CA MET A 56 -25.25 14.70 -11.76
C MET A 56 -23.89 15.41 -11.80
N ASP A 57 -23.17 15.31 -12.90
CA ASP A 57 -21.92 16.04 -13.14
C ASP A 57 -22.12 17.56 -13.12
N LEU A 58 -23.14 18.04 -13.83
CA LEU A 58 -23.53 19.45 -13.80
C LEU A 58 -23.95 19.88 -12.39
N LEU A 59 -24.65 19.02 -11.65
CA LEU A 59 -25.17 19.31 -10.33
C LEU A 59 -24.07 19.52 -9.29
N TRP A 60 -23.05 18.65 -9.23
CA TRP A 60 -21.96 18.86 -8.26
C TRP A 60 -21.12 20.10 -8.63
N ARG A 61 -20.88 20.37 -9.92
CA ARG A 61 -20.18 21.58 -10.38
C ARG A 61 -20.93 22.85 -9.99
N TYR A 62 -22.25 22.83 -10.08
CA TYR A 62 -23.12 23.91 -9.63
C TYR A 62 -22.98 24.14 -8.12
N TYR A 63 -23.00 23.07 -7.31
CA TYR A 63 -22.85 23.18 -5.86
C TYR A 63 -21.48 23.70 -5.43
N GLU A 64 -20.37 23.24 -6.04
CA GLU A 64 -19.04 23.77 -5.76
C GLU A 64 -18.95 25.27 -6.06
N LYS A 65 -19.48 25.70 -7.21
CA LYS A 65 -19.45 27.10 -7.61
C LYS A 65 -20.23 28.00 -6.66
N ASN A 66 -21.33 27.50 -6.12
CA ASN A 66 -22.15 28.20 -5.14
C ASN A 66 -21.65 28.02 -3.68
N ARG A 67 -20.46 27.43 -3.48
CA ARG A 67 -19.85 27.13 -2.16
C ARG A 67 -20.70 26.21 -1.26
N SER A 68 -21.59 25.42 -1.86
CA SER A 68 -22.39 24.42 -1.16
C SER A 68 -21.64 23.07 -1.14
N PHE A 69 -20.50 23.01 -0.48
CA PHE A 69 -19.57 21.88 -0.58
C PHE A 69 -20.13 20.55 -0.03
N SER A 70 -20.91 20.59 1.06
CA SER A 70 -21.58 19.39 1.58
C SER A 70 -22.50 18.74 0.54
N SER A 71 -23.29 19.54 -0.20
CA SER A 71 -24.15 19.04 -1.28
C SER A 71 -23.36 18.51 -2.46
N ALA A 72 -22.25 19.15 -2.85
CA ALA A 72 -21.36 18.67 -3.90
C ALA A 72 -20.78 17.29 -3.54
N ALA A 73 -20.25 17.15 -2.32
CA ALA A 73 -19.67 15.90 -1.83
C ALA A 73 -20.68 14.75 -1.83
N ARG A 74 -21.94 15.01 -1.43
CA ARG A 74 -23.02 14.00 -1.48
C ARG A 74 -23.40 13.57 -2.89
N VAL A 75 -23.40 14.49 -3.86
CA VAL A 75 -23.66 14.15 -5.27
C VAL A 75 -22.51 13.31 -5.83
N LEU A 76 -21.26 13.68 -5.54
CA LEU A 76 -20.06 12.96 -5.96
C LEU A 76 -19.99 11.55 -5.35
N SER A 77 -20.33 11.37 -4.08
CA SER A 77 -20.44 10.02 -3.49
C SER A 77 -21.47 9.17 -4.23
N LYS A 78 -22.66 9.73 -4.51
CA LYS A 78 -23.71 9.01 -5.25
C LYS A 78 -23.29 8.65 -6.67
N LEU A 79 -22.51 9.50 -7.34
CA LEU A 79 -21.92 9.19 -8.64
C LEU A 79 -20.95 8.01 -8.54
N ALA A 80 -20.08 8.01 -7.53
CA ALA A 80 -19.12 6.93 -7.30
C ALA A 80 -19.80 5.60 -6.94
N ASP A 81 -20.92 5.63 -6.21
CA ASP A 81 -21.67 4.44 -5.76
C ASP A 81 -22.63 3.88 -6.85
N MET A 82 -22.88 4.62 -7.93
CA MET A 82 -23.89 4.24 -8.92
C MET A 82 -23.45 3.06 -9.78
N HIS A 83 -24.23 1.98 -9.82
CA HIS A 83 -24.01 0.90 -10.78
C HIS A 83 -24.16 1.44 -12.22
N SER A 84 -23.07 1.39 -13.00
CA SER A 84 -23.04 1.90 -14.38
C SER A 84 -21.84 1.38 -15.14
N THR A 85 -22.02 1.08 -16.43
CA THR A 85 -20.94 0.77 -17.38
C THR A 85 -20.36 2.02 -18.05
N GLU A 86 -20.96 3.19 -17.83
CA GLU A 86 -20.49 4.47 -18.39
C GLU A 86 -19.36 5.10 -17.57
N ILE A 87 -19.25 4.73 -16.30
CA ILE A 87 -18.26 5.28 -15.36
C ILE A 87 -17.20 4.22 -15.09
N SER A 88 -15.95 4.51 -15.48
CA SER A 88 -14.83 3.61 -15.16
C SER A 88 -14.47 3.67 -13.67
N LEU A 89 -13.81 2.63 -13.16
CA LEU A 89 -13.33 2.63 -11.79
C LEU A 89 -12.42 3.84 -11.49
N GLN A 90 -11.54 4.21 -12.41
CA GLN A 90 -10.70 5.40 -12.28
C GLN A 90 -11.53 6.69 -12.09
N GLN A 91 -12.59 6.87 -12.88
CA GLN A 91 -13.50 8.02 -12.72
C GLN A 91 -14.23 7.98 -11.36
N ARG A 92 -14.60 6.79 -10.85
CA ARG A 92 -15.17 6.65 -9.49
C ARG A 92 -14.19 7.13 -8.42
N LEU A 93 -12.91 6.75 -8.52
CA LEU A 93 -11.88 7.24 -7.60
C LEU A 93 -11.72 8.77 -7.70
N GLU A 94 -11.79 9.34 -8.90
CA GLU A 94 -11.77 10.80 -9.07
C GLU A 94 -12.98 11.48 -8.39
N TYR A 95 -14.18 10.91 -8.53
CA TYR A 95 -15.36 11.41 -7.83
C TYR A 95 -15.21 11.34 -6.31
N ILE A 96 -14.72 10.23 -5.75
CA ILE A 96 -14.48 10.12 -4.30
C ILE A 96 -13.41 11.12 -3.86
N ALA A 97 -12.30 11.26 -4.60
CA ALA A 97 -11.23 12.20 -4.27
C ALA A 97 -11.77 13.64 -4.22
N ARG A 98 -12.62 14.00 -5.18
CA ARG A 98 -13.27 15.31 -5.21
C ARG A 98 -14.32 15.48 -4.12
N ALA A 99 -15.04 14.41 -3.78
CA ALA A 99 -15.97 14.39 -2.66
C ALA A 99 -15.25 14.67 -1.33
N ILE A 100 -14.09 14.04 -1.11
CA ILE A 100 -13.23 14.26 0.06
C ILE A 100 -12.77 15.71 0.13
N LEU A 101 -12.31 16.29 -0.98
CA LEU A 101 -11.90 17.70 -1.04
C LEU A 101 -13.06 18.65 -0.71
N SER A 102 -14.25 18.36 -1.25
CA SER A 102 -15.47 19.12 -0.97
C SER A 102 -15.90 18.97 0.51
N ALA A 103 -15.88 17.76 1.06
CA ALA A 103 -16.22 17.51 2.46
C ALA A 103 -15.24 18.22 3.42
N LYS A 104 -13.93 18.17 3.15
CA LYS A 104 -12.90 18.93 3.89
C LYS A 104 -13.12 20.44 3.82
N SER A 105 -13.57 20.94 2.68
CA SER A 105 -13.91 22.36 2.51
C SER A 105 -15.16 22.75 3.31
N SER A 106 -16.16 21.85 3.39
CA SER A 106 -17.36 22.04 4.21
C SER A 106 -17.03 22.09 5.70
N THR A 107 -16.25 21.13 6.20
CA THR A 107 -15.88 21.04 7.62
C THR A 107 -15.02 22.22 8.08
N ALA A 108 -14.22 22.80 7.19
CA ALA A 108 -13.45 24.03 7.45
C ALA A 108 -14.34 25.28 7.58
N ILE A 109 -15.47 25.33 6.87
CA ILE A 109 -16.42 26.45 6.92
C ILE A 109 -17.38 26.30 8.10
N SER A 110 -17.82 25.08 8.38
CA SER A 110 -18.74 24.76 9.47
C SER A 110 -18.40 23.40 10.09
N SER A 111 -18.11 23.38 11.39
CA SER A 111 -17.78 22.16 12.13
C SER A 111 -19.04 21.38 12.54
N ILE A 112 -19.74 20.83 11.55
CA ILE A 112 -20.91 19.97 11.76
C ILE A 112 -20.42 18.53 11.93
N ALA A 113 -20.79 17.87 13.03
CA ALA A 113 -20.35 16.50 13.32
C ALA A 113 -20.68 15.51 12.19
N ALA A 114 -21.88 15.62 11.59
CA ALA A 114 -22.31 14.79 10.48
C ALA A 114 -21.45 14.95 9.20
N ASP A 115 -20.88 16.14 8.95
CA ASP A 115 -19.98 16.34 7.81
C ASP A 115 -18.60 15.70 8.08
N GLY A 116 -18.20 15.57 9.34
CA GLY A 116 -16.99 14.85 9.75
C GLY A 116 -17.12 13.34 9.63
N GLU A 117 -18.25 12.77 10.07
CA GLU A 117 -18.56 11.34 9.90
C GLU A 117 -18.61 10.97 8.41
N PHE A 118 -19.31 11.75 7.59
CA PHE A 118 -19.36 11.54 6.14
C PHE A 118 -17.98 11.66 5.48
N LEU A 119 -17.11 12.55 5.96
CA LEU A 119 -15.73 12.63 5.47
C LEU A 119 -14.96 11.34 5.77
N HIS A 120 -15.08 10.79 6.97
CA HIS A 120 -14.44 9.52 7.33
C HIS A 120 -14.96 8.37 6.46
N GLU A 121 -16.28 8.28 6.24
CA GLU A 121 -16.86 7.27 5.33
C GLU A 121 -16.28 7.36 3.91
N LEU A 122 -16.05 8.58 3.39
CA LEU A 122 -15.45 8.78 2.08
C LEU A 122 -13.97 8.38 2.04
N GLU A 123 -13.21 8.62 3.11
CA GLU A 123 -11.81 8.22 3.23
C GLU A 123 -11.68 6.70 3.28
N GLU A 124 -12.49 6.02 4.08
CA GLU A 124 -12.55 4.54 4.12
C GLU A 124 -12.94 3.96 2.75
N LYS A 125 -13.96 4.54 2.09
CA LYS A 125 -14.38 4.14 0.75
C LYS A 125 -13.27 4.30 -0.29
N MET A 126 -12.47 5.38 -0.19
CA MET A 126 -11.31 5.59 -1.06
C MET A 126 -10.26 4.49 -0.88
N GLU A 127 -10.03 4.01 0.34
CA GLU A 127 -9.09 2.92 0.59
C GLU A 127 -9.54 1.62 -0.08
N VAL A 128 -10.81 1.24 0.08
CA VAL A 128 -11.39 0.04 -0.57
C VAL A 128 -11.38 0.18 -2.10
N ALA A 129 -11.73 1.36 -2.64
CA ALA A 129 -11.73 1.60 -4.07
C ALA A 129 -10.32 1.49 -4.69
N ARG A 130 -9.27 1.90 -3.97
CA ARG A 130 -7.88 1.72 -4.41
C ARG A 130 -7.47 0.25 -4.46
N ILE A 131 -7.91 -0.55 -3.49
CA ILE A 131 -7.68 -2.01 -3.51
C ILE A 131 -8.39 -2.63 -4.71
N GLN A 132 -9.63 -2.23 -4.97
CA GLN A 132 -10.38 -2.67 -6.15
C GLN A 132 -9.63 -2.34 -7.46
N LEU A 133 -9.08 -1.12 -7.56
CA LEU A 133 -8.26 -0.72 -8.71
C LEU A 133 -6.98 -1.55 -8.82
N GLN A 134 -6.30 -1.81 -7.71
CA GLN A 134 -5.11 -2.66 -7.67
C GLN A 134 -5.42 -4.09 -8.16
N ILE A 135 -6.57 -4.66 -7.77
CA ILE A 135 -7.03 -5.96 -8.26
C ILE A 135 -7.23 -5.91 -9.78
N GLN A 136 -7.96 -4.90 -10.27
CA GLN A 136 -8.23 -4.74 -11.70
C GLN A 136 -6.93 -4.64 -12.52
N GLU A 137 -5.98 -3.80 -12.09
CA GLU A 137 -4.68 -3.65 -12.76
C GLU A 137 -3.87 -4.96 -12.73
N THR A 138 -3.91 -5.69 -11.62
CA THR A 138 -3.19 -6.95 -11.47
C THR A 138 -3.77 -8.02 -12.40
N LEU A 139 -5.09 -8.10 -12.48
CA LEU A 139 -5.78 -9.01 -13.40
C LEU A 139 -5.46 -8.70 -14.86
N GLN A 140 -5.48 -7.42 -15.24
CA GLN A 140 -5.11 -6.98 -16.59
C GLN A 140 -3.67 -7.32 -16.95
N ARG A 141 -2.73 -7.18 -16.02
CA ARG A 141 -1.30 -7.47 -16.26
C ARG A 141 -0.99 -8.97 -16.31
N GLN A 142 -1.57 -9.77 -15.40
CA GLN A 142 -1.17 -11.16 -15.19
C GLN A 142 -2.06 -12.18 -15.89
N TYR A 143 -3.31 -11.82 -16.20
CA TYR A 143 -4.30 -12.77 -16.69
C TYR A 143 -5.06 -12.25 -17.93
N SER A 144 -4.50 -11.30 -18.68
CA SER A 144 -5.11 -10.70 -19.87
C SER A 144 -5.67 -11.70 -20.90
N HIS A 145 -5.07 -12.89 -20.99
CA HIS A 145 -5.44 -13.94 -21.94
C HIS A 145 -6.57 -14.86 -21.47
N HIS A 146 -7.01 -14.77 -20.21
CA HIS A 146 -8.04 -15.65 -19.66
C HIS A 146 -9.45 -15.06 -19.87
N SER A 147 -10.38 -15.84 -20.42
CA SER A 147 -11.73 -15.33 -20.76
C SER A 147 -12.50 -14.79 -19.55
N SER A 148 -12.39 -15.43 -18.39
CA SER A 148 -13.07 -14.99 -17.15
C SER A 148 -12.58 -13.65 -16.61
N VAL A 149 -11.44 -13.14 -17.08
CA VAL A 149 -10.85 -11.89 -16.59
C VAL A 149 -11.55 -10.67 -17.17
N GLN A 150 -12.03 -10.77 -18.41
CA GLN A 150 -12.79 -9.67 -19.02
C GLN A 150 -14.10 -9.45 -18.26
N ASP A 151 -14.79 -10.53 -17.89
CA ASP A 151 -16.00 -10.46 -17.07
C ASP A 151 -15.69 -9.87 -15.69
N ALA A 152 -14.63 -10.34 -15.03
CA ALA A 152 -14.21 -9.82 -13.73
C ALA A 152 -13.85 -8.32 -13.78
N ILE A 153 -13.11 -7.87 -14.80
CA ILE A 153 -12.78 -6.45 -15.00
C ILE A 153 -14.05 -5.62 -15.20
N SER A 154 -15.00 -6.11 -16.01
CA SER A 154 -16.26 -5.41 -16.24
C SER A 154 -17.09 -5.25 -14.97
N GLN A 155 -17.09 -6.26 -14.10
CA GLN A 155 -17.75 -6.19 -12.79
C GLN A 155 -17.05 -5.18 -11.88
N LEU A 156 -15.72 -5.20 -11.82
CA LEU A 156 -14.92 -4.25 -11.03
C LEU A 156 -15.06 -2.80 -11.51
N ASP A 157 -15.38 -2.54 -12.78
CA ASP A 157 -15.70 -1.18 -13.26
C ASP A 157 -17.13 -0.76 -12.93
N SER A 158 -18.05 -1.71 -12.90
CA SER A 158 -19.50 -1.43 -12.85
C SER A 158 -19.97 -0.80 -11.55
N GLU A 159 -19.33 -1.09 -10.41
CA GLU A 159 -19.68 -0.57 -9.10
C GLU A 159 -18.53 -0.69 -8.09
N LEU A 160 -18.59 0.08 -7.00
CA LEU A 160 -17.69 -0.10 -5.87
C LEU A 160 -18.17 -1.28 -5.02
N MET A 161 -17.26 -2.20 -4.72
CA MET A 161 -17.55 -3.43 -4.00
C MET A 161 -17.10 -3.33 -2.54
N ASP A 162 -17.74 -4.13 -1.68
CA ASP A 162 -17.26 -4.31 -0.32
C ASP A 162 -16.01 -5.21 -0.28
N ILE A 163 -15.27 -5.09 0.81
CA ILE A 163 -13.97 -5.75 0.95
C ILE A 163 -14.08 -7.29 1.01
N THR A 164 -15.23 -7.82 1.44
CA THR A 164 -15.48 -9.26 1.54
C THR A 164 -15.65 -9.86 0.15
N LYS A 165 -16.42 -9.19 -0.72
CA LYS A 165 -16.55 -9.56 -2.13
C LYS A 165 -15.22 -9.46 -2.86
N LEU A 166 -14.47 -8.38 -2.67
CA LEU A 166 -13.14 -8.23 -3.25
C LEU A 166 -12.21 -9.38 -2.87
N TYR A 167 -12.29 -9.86 -1.63
CA TYR A 167 -11.51 -11.02 -1.19
C TYR A 167 -11.99 -12.33 -1.83
N GLY A 168 -13.27 -12.67 -1.65
CA GLY A 168 -13.80 -13.99 -1.98
C GLY A 168 -14.05 -14.22 -3.47
N GLU A 169 -14.45 -13.20 -4.21
CA GLU A 169 -14.82 -13.32 -5.62
C GLU A 169 -13.67 -12.97 -6.58
N PHE A 170 -12.66 -12.22 -6.12
CA PHE A 170 -11.56 -11.75 -6.97
C PHE A 170 -10.18 -12.14 -6.42
N ALA A 171 -9.79 -11.66 -5.23
CA ALA A 171 -8.42 -11.83 -4.78
C ALA A 171 -8.05 -13.30 -4.51
N ASP A 172 -8.95 -14.10 -3.95
CA ASP A 172 -8.70 -15.51 -3.66
C ASP A 172 -8.73 -16.42 -4.91
N PRO A 173 -9.76 -16.37 -5.78
CA PRO A 173 -9.82 -17.21 -6.98
C PRO A 173 -8.65 -17.00 -7.94
N PHE A 174 -8.16 -15.76 -8.03
CA PHE A 174 -7.00 -15.40 -8.86
C PHE A 174 -5.66 -15.47 -8.11
N LYS A 175 -5.65 -15.94 -6.86
CA LYS A 175 -4.43 -16.10 -6.03
C LYS A 175 -3.58 -14.82 -5.93
N LEU A 176 -4.24 -13.67 -5.76
CA LEU A 176 -3.61 -12.35 -5.71
C LEU A 176 -3.11 -12.06 -4.28
N ALA A 177 -1.99 -12.65 -3.87
CA ALA A 177 -1.48 -12.56 -2.50
C ALA A 177 -1.26 -11.11 -2.02
N GLU A 178 -0.71 -10.23 -2.87
CA GLU A 178 -0.54 -8.79 -2.56
C GLU A 178 -1.88 -8.09 -2.31
N CYS A 179 -2.90 -8.38 -3.11
CA CYS A 179 -4.24 -7.81 -2.95
C CYS A 179 -4.93 -8.36 -1.70
N LYS A 180 -4.78 -9.67 -1.43
CA LYS A 180 -5.28 -10.30 -0.20
C LYS A 180 -4.66 -9.65 1.04
N LEU A 181 -3.35 -9.36 1.03
CA LEU A 181 -2.66 -8.66 2.11
C LEU A 181 -3.20 -7.23 2.30
N ALA A 182 -3.41 -6.49 1.21
CA ALA A 182 -3.99 -5.15 1.26
C ALA A 182 -5.43 -5.16 1.84
N ILE A 183 -6.24 -6.15 1.45
CA ILE A 183 -7.60 -6.33 1.96
C ILE A 183 -7.59 -6.56 3.47
N ILE A 184 -6.83 -7.55 3.96
CA ILE A 184 -6.84 -7.86 5.40
C ILE A 184 -6.26 -6.72 6.25
N HIS A 185 -5.29 -5.97 5.70
CA HIS A 185 -4.76 -4.76 6.32
C HIS A 185 -5.84 -3.69 6.44
N CYS A 186 -6.55 -3.39 5.36
CA CYS A 186 -7.64 -2.41 5.35
C CYS A 186 -8.82 -2.83 6.25
N ALA A 187 -9.16 -4.12 6.31
CA ALA A 187 -10.19 -4.65 7.22
C ALA A 187 -9.75 -4.71 8.69
N GLY A 188 -8.45 -4.53 8.99
CA GLY A 188 -7.89 -4.74 10.33
C GLY A 188 -7.95 -6.21 10.80
N TYR A 189 -8.20 -7.16 9.90
CA TYR A 189 -8.28 -8.59 10.21
C TYR A 189 -6.87 -9.20 10.23
N SER A 190 -6.43 -9.66 11.39
CA SER A 190 -5.06 -10.19 11.57
C SER A 190 -5.09 -11.64 12.03
N ASP A 191 -4.88 -12.56 11.10
CA ASP A 191 -4.50 -13.94 11.38
C ASP A 191 -3.02 -14.13 11.02
N PRO A 192 -2.12 -14.39 12.00
CA PRO A 192 -0.70 -14.56 11.75
C PRO A 192 -0.38 -15.65 10.72
N ILE A 193 -1.14 -16.75 10.70
CA ILE A 193 -0.89 -17.87 9.77
C ILE A 193 -1.21 -17.44 8.34
N LEU A 194 -2.33 -16.75 8.15
CA LEU A 194 -2.69 -16.18 6.86
C LEU A 194 -1.66 -15.14 6.40
N VAL A 195 -1.26 -14.22 7.27
CA VAL A 195 -0.26 -13.18 6.93
C VAL A 195 1.07 -13.82 6.51
N HIS A 196 1.54 -14.83 7.24
CA HIS A 196 2.78 -15.54 6.88
C HIS A 196 2.65 -16.22 5.51
N THR A 197 1.55 -16.95 5.28
CA THR A 197 1.27 -17.61 4.00
C THR A 197 1.26 -16.60 2.84
N LEU A 198 0.62 -15.43 3.02
CA LEU A 198 0.58 -14.41 1.99
C LEU A 198 1.97 -13.83 1.69
N TRP A 199 2.78 -13.54 2.71
CA TRP A 199 4.16 -13.09 2.50
C TRP A 199 5.02 -14.14 1.80
N GLN A 200 4.84 -15.41 2.16
CA GLN A 200 5.50 -16.52 1.47
C GLN A 200 5.11 -16.57 -0.01
N ASP A 201 3.81 -16.56 -0.31
CA ASP A 201 3.28 -16.58 -1.68
C ASP A 201 3.81 -15.41 -2.52
N ILE A 202 3.90 -14.21 -1.94
CA ILE A 202 4.44 -13.01 -2.60
C ILE A 202 5.91 -13.21 -2.96
N ILE A 203 6.72 -13.65 -2.00
CA ILE A 203 8.16 -13.83 -2.19
C ILE A 203 8.44 -14.96 -3.18
N GLU A 204 7.75 -16.09 -3.05
CA GLU A 204 7.90 -17.24 -3.96
C GLU A 204 7.49 -16.89 -5.38
N LYS A 205 6.39 -16.14 -5.55
CA LYS A 205 5.96 -15.66 -6.87
C LYS A 205 7.02 -14.78 -7.52
N GLU A 206 7.55 -13.79 -6.82
CA GLU A 206 8.60 -12.90 -7.35
C GLU A 206 9.89 -13.66 -7.69
N LEU A 207 10.24 -14.65 -6.85
CA LEU A 207 11.39 -15.52 -7.11
C LEU A 207 11.20 -16.41 -8.35
N ASN A 208 9.98 -16.87 -8.61
CA ASN A 208 9.59 -17.70 -9.74
C ASN A 208 9.52 -16.89 -11.05
N ASP A 209 8.92 -15.70 -11.01
CA ASP A 209 8.79 -14.81 -12.17
C ASP A 209 10.16 -14.31 -12.66
N SER A 210 11.13 -14.20 -11.75
CA SER A 210 12.49 -13.74 -12.04
C SER A 210 13.50 -14.86 -12.36
N VAL A 211 13.10 -16.13 -12.45
CA VAL A 211 14.04 -17.28 -12.62
C VAL A 211 14.96 -17.14 -13.84
N THR A 212 14.50 -16.49 -14.91
CA THR A 212 15.27 -16.30 -16.16
C THR A 212 16.33 -15.21 -16.07
N LEU A 213 16.31 -14.39 -15.02
CA LEU A 213 17.22 -13.27 -14.82
C LEU A 213 18.54 -13.70 -14.15
N SER A 214 19.55 -12.84 -14.22
CA SER A 214 20.81 -13.06 -13.50
C SER A 214 20.60 -12.99 -11.99
N SER A 215 21.45 -13.64 -11.17
CA SER A 215 21.32 -13.59 -9.70
C SER A 215 21.25 -12.16 -9.14
N SER A 216 22.02 -11.23 -9.72
CA SER A 216 22.01 -9.82 -9.32
C SER A 216 20.67 -9.14 -9.62
N ASP A 217 20.11 -9.38 -10.81
CA ASP A 217 18.84 -8.80 -11.22
C ASP A 217 17.67 -9.40 -10.42
N ARG A 218 17.74 -10.69 -10.10
CA ARG A 218 16.76 -11.37 -9.23
C ARG A 218 16.75 -10.79 -7.83
N MET A 219 17.93 -10.59 -7.24
CA MET A 219 18.07 -9.92 -5.94
C MET A 219 17.48 -8.51 -6.01
N HIS A 220 17.81 -7.74 -7.04
CA HIS A 220 17.32 -6.38 -7.17
C HIS A 220 15.79 -6.32 -7.33
N ALA A 221 15.20 -7.16 -8.19
CA ALA A 221 13.76 -7.25 -8.38
C ALA A 221 13.03 -7.59 -7.07
N LEU A 222 13.49 -8.63 -6.36
CA LEU A 222 12.92 -9.01 -5.08
C LEU A 222 13.06 -7.89 -4.03
N SER A 223 14.22 -7.23 -3.97
CA SER A 223 14.43 -6.10 -3.07
C SER A 223 13.46 -4.96 -3.35
N LEU A 224 13.28 -4.57 -4.61
CA LEU A 224 12.33 -3.52 -4.99
C LEU A 224 10.90 -3.86 -4.56
N LYS A 225 10.46 -5.10 -4.80
CA LYS A 225 9.13 -5.58 -4.37
C LYS A 225 8.97 -5.52 -2.85
N LEU A 226 9.96 -6.03 -2.11
CA LEU A 226 9.95 -6.03 -0.65
C LEU A 226 10.01 -4.63 -0.05
N VAL A 227 10.81 -3.73 -0.63
CA VAL A 227 10.90 -2.32 -0.19
C VAL A 227 9.57 -1.60 -0.40
N LEU A 228 8.92 -1.81 -1.55
CA LEU A 228 7.62 -1.23 -1.84
C LEU A 228 6.57 -1.64 -0.81
N LEU A 229 6.43 -2.96 -0.54
CA LEU A 229 5.45 -3.48 0.40
C LEU A 229 5.85 -3.18 1.86
N GLY A 230 7.13 -3.28 2.20
CA GLY A 230 7.66 -3.00 3.52
C GLY A 230 7.40 -1.55 3.94
N LYS A 231 7.54 -0.57 3.03
CA LYS A 231 7.20 0.83 3.33
C LYS A 231 5.73 1.06 3.68
N ILE A 232 4.83 0.19 3.21
CA ILE A 232 3.40 0.25 3.52
C ILE A 232 3.13 -0.43 4.87
N TYR A 233 3.67 -1.64 5.09
CA TYR A 233 3.26 -2.49 6.21
C TYR A 233 4.19 -2.47 7.42
N ALA A 234 5.44 -1.99 7.32
CA ALA A 234 6.40 -2.02 8.44
C ALA A 234 5.94 -1.20 9.65
N GLY A 235 5.09 -0.18 9.46
CA GLY A 235 4.45 0.57 10.54
C GLY A 235 3.39 -0.23 11.32
N THR A 236 2.96 -1.38 10.80
CA THR A 236 1.92 -2.24 11.38
C THR A 236 2.45 -3.66 11.59
N PRO A 237 3.08 -3.98 12.74
CA PRO A 237 3.78 -5.25 12.96
C PRO A 237 2.95 -6.52 12.73
N ARG A 238 1.62 -6.45 12.92
CA ARG A 238 0.70 -7.57 12.65
C ARG A 238 0.62 -7.98 11.18
N PHE A 239 0.91 -7.07 10.26
CA PHE A 239 0.89 -7.30 8.81
C PHE A 239 2.28 -7.37 8.19
N PHE A 240 3.33 -7.11 8.98
CA PHE A 240 4.73 -7.23 8.59
C PHE A 240 5.48 -8.11 9.60
N PRO A 241 5.36 -9.45 9.49
CA PRO A 241 5.99 -10.38 10.41
C PRO A 241 7.51 -10.45 10.15
N LEU A 242 8.24 -9.45 10.64
CA LEU A 242 9.67 -9.25 10.37
C LEU A 242 10.49 -10.52 10.62
N ASP A 243 10.27 -11.18 11.76
CA ASP A 243 10.98 -12.37 12.19
C ASP A 243 10.82 -13.52 11.17
N PHE A 244 9.61 -13.70 10.66
CA PHE A 244 9.30 -14.68 9.60
C PHE A 244 9.93 -14.29 8.26
N ILE A 245 9.76 -13.03 7.83
CA ILE A 245 10.27 -12.56 6.53
C ILE A 245 11.80 -12.66 6.49
N VAL A 246 12.50 -12.24 7.54
CA VAL A 246 13.97 -12.33 7.62
C VAL A 246 14.41 -13.79 7.56
N LEU A 247 13.80 -14.67 8.37
CA LEU A 247 14.13 -16.10 8.34
C LEU A 247 13.92 -16.70 6.95
N PHE A 248 12.75 -16.46 6.35
CA PHE A 248 12.41 -17.01 5.04
C PHE A 248 13.36 -16.52 3.96
N LEU A 249 13.66 -15.23 3.92
CA LEU A 249 14.61 -14.67 2.94
C LEU A 249 16.02 -15.21 3.12
N GLU A 250 16.50 -15.38 4.35
CA GLU A 250 17.84 -15.94 4.60
C GLU A 250 17.93 -17.41 4.18
N GLN A 251 16.84 -18.17 4.32
CA GLN A 251 16.75 -19.53 3.77
C GLN A 251 16.84 -19.53 2.23
N GLN A 252 16.19 -18.56 1.56
CA GLN A 252 16.28 -18.39 0.10
C GLN A 252 17.68 -17.95 -0.34
N VAL A 253 18.32 -17.01 0.38
CA VAL A 253 19.69 -16.57 0.11
C VAL A 253 20.67 -17.73 0.19
N CYS A 254 20.54 -18.59 1.22
CA CYS A 254 21.32 -19.81 1.34
C CYS A 254 21.13 -20.76 0.15
N THR A 255 19.87 -20.99 -0.24
CA THR A 255 19.51 -21.95 -1.30
C THR A 255 19.96 -21.47 -2.68
N LEU A 256 19.83 -20.16 -2.95
CA LEU A 256 20.21 -19.54 -4.22
C LEU A 256 21.67 -19.08 -4.27
N ASN A 257 22.41 -19.22 -3.16
CA ASN A 257 23.79 -18.79 -2.99
C ASN A 257 23.98 -17.29 -3.33
N TRP A 258 23.09 -16.46 -2.79
CA TRP A 258 23.12 -15.00 -2.93
C TRP A 258 24.04 -14.33 -1.91
N ASP A 259 24.23 -13.02 -2.07
CA ASP A 259 25.01 -12.21 -1.13
C ASP A 259 24.39 -12.18 0.26
N VAL A 260 25.23 -12.34 1.28
CA VAL A 260 24.83 -12.42 2.69
C VAL A 260 24.29 -11.07 3.21
N GLY A 261 24.70 -9.95 2.60
CA GLY A 261 24.23 -8.61 2.96
C GLY A 261 22.87 -8.24 2.37
N PHE A 262 22.32 -9.06 1.49
CA PHE A 262 21.08 -8.78 0.74
C PHE A 262 19.87 -8.46 1.63
N VAL A 263 19.56 -9.35 2.58
CA VAL A 263 18.38 -9.21 3.45
C VAL A 263 18.56 -7.99 4.34
N ILE A 264 19.75 -7.80 4.89
CA ILE A 264 20.11 -6.66 5.74
C ILE A 264 20.00 -5.34 4.98
N GLN A 265 20.42 -5.29 3.71
CA GLN A 265 20.23 -4.13 2.85
C GLN A 265 18.75 -3.82 2.64
N THR A 266 17.98 -4.83 2.23
CA THR A 266 16.56 -4.68 1.94
C THR A 266 15.77 -4.21 3.18
N MET A 267 16.01 -4.80 4.35
CA MET A 267 15.35 -4.40 5.60
C MET A 267 15.73 -2.98 6.02
N ASN A 268 16.98 -2.56 5.83
CA ASN A 268 17.39 -1.19 6.09
C ASN A 268 16.73 -0.18 5.13
N GLU A 269 16.57 -0.53 3.85
CA GLU A 269 15.87 0.30 2.85
C GLU A 269 14.36 0.41 3.11
N ILE A 270 13.75 -0.62 3.71
CA ILE A 270 12.39 -0.57 4.24
C ILE A 270 12.26 0.43 5.40
N GLY A 271 13.36 0.67 6.14
CA GLY A 271 13.39 1.51 7.33
C GLY A 271 13.29 0.73 8.65
N VAL A 272 13.59 -0.58 8.63
CA VAL A 272 13.65 -1.40 9.85
C VAL A 272 14.84 -0.93 10.69
N PRO A 273 14.64 -0.57 11.98
CA PRO A 273 15.74 -0.13 12.83
C PRO A 273 16.79 -1.24 13.04
N LEU A 274 18.08 -0.88 12.95
CA LEU A 274 19.20 -1.80 13.19
C LEU A 274 19.10 -2.56 14.51
N PRO A 275 18.69 -1.95 15.65
CA PRO A 275 18.52 -2.69 16.90
C PRO A 275 17.48 -3.81 16.80
N ARG A 276 16.34 -3.52 16.16
CA ARG A 276 15.28 -4.51 15.96
C ARG A 276 15.74 -5.63 15.05
N LEU A 277 16.49 -5.30 13.99
CA LEU A 277 17.03 -6.31 13.09
C LEU A 277 18.07 -7.20 13.78
N LEU A 278 18.93 -6.64 14.64
CA LEU A 278 19.88 -7.41 15.45
C LEU A 278 19.16 -8.36 16.41
N GLU A 279 18.10 -7.92 17.07
CA GLU A 279 17.27 -8.79 17.94
C GLU A 279 16.73 -10.00 17.16
N VAL A 280 16.24 -9.79 15.94
CA VAL A 280 15.73 -10.88 15.08
C VAL A 280 16.85 -11.86 14.76
N TYR A 281 17.99 -11.38 14.24
CA TYR A 281 19.12 -12.28 13.93
C TYR A 281 19.65 -13.03 15.15
N ASP A 282 19.72 -12.36 16.30
CA ASP A 282 20.14 -12.97 17.56
C ASP A 282 19.18 -14.10 17.99
N GLN A 283 17.87 -13.87 17.89
CA GLN A 283 16.85 -14.90 18.16
C GLN A 283 16.95 -16.06 17.18
N LEU A 284 17.11 -15.78 15.88
CA LEU A 284 17.28 -16.82 14.86
C LEU A 284 18.54 -17.65 15.13
N PHE A 285 19.64 -17.02 15.53
CA PHE A 285 20.87 -17.72 15.87
C PHE A 285 20.70 -18.62 17.11
N LYS A 286 20.09 -18.07 18.17
CA LYS A 286 19.81 -18.81 19.42
C LYS A 286 18.80 -19.94 19.25
N SER A 287 17.91 -19.86 18.25
CA SER A 287 16.92 -20.91 17.98
C SER A 287 17.56 -22.26 17.57
N ARG A 288 18.81 -22.24 17.07
CA ARG A 288 19.56 -23.42 16.61
C ARG A 288 18.80 -24.29 15.61
N ASP A 289 18.14 -23.64 14.65
CA ASP A 289 17.39 -24.32 13.59
C ASP A 289 18.28 -25.34 12.83
N PRO A 290 17.90 -26.63 12.77
CA PRO A 290 18.61 -27.64 12.01
C PRO A 290 18.74 -27.35 10.51
N PHE A 291 17.92 -26.46 9.95
CA PHE A 291 17.96 -26.05 8.54
C PHE A 291 19.38 -25.67 8.08
N TRP A 292 20.09 -24.84 8.85
CA TRP A 292 21.41 -24.33 8.47
C TRP A 292 22.46 -25.44 8.33
N ASN A 293 22.36 -26.47 9.16
CA ASN A 293 23.20 -27.66 9.07
C ASN A 293 22.84 -28.51 7.83
N ARG A 294 21.55 -28.66 7.51
CA ARG A 294 21.08 -29.40 6.34
C ARG A 294 21.55 -28.78 5.03
N VAL A 295 21.56 -27.45 4.96
CA VAL A 295 22.06 -26.68 3.79
C VAL A 295 23.60 -26.54 3.79
N LYS A 296 24.30 -27.16 4.77
CA LYS A 296 25.76 -27.11 4.93
C LYS A 296 26.31 -25.69 5.10
N ARG A 297 25.52 -24.79 5.68
CA ARG A 297 25.86 -23.38 5.97
C ARG A 297 25.63 -23.06 7.46
N PRO A 298 26.28 -23.77 8.40
CA PRO A 298 26.04 -23.60 9.84
C PRO A 298 26.41 -22.22 10.40
N LEU A 299 27.27 -21.47 9.69
CA LEU A 299 27.78 -20.17 10.12
C LEU A 299 27.06 -18.99 9.45
N HIS A 300 26.07 -19.25 8.57
CA HIS A 300 25.39 -18.22 7.77
C HIS A 300 24.87 -17.05 8.60
N LEU A 301 24.15 -17.35 9.68
CA LEU A 301 23.60 -16.30 10.55
C LEU A 301 24.68 -15.45 11.22
N LEU A 302 25.84 -16.03 11.55
CA LEU A 302 26.98 -15.27 12.10
C LEU A 302 27.62 -14.38 11.03
N ASP A 303 27.69 -14.83 9.78
CA ASP A 303 28.12 -13.99 8.66
C ASP A 303 27.14 -12.82 8.44
N CYS A 304 25.82 -13.06 8.48
CA CYS A 304 24.80 -12.01 8.43
C CYS A 304 24.97 -11.00 9.57
N ILE A 305 25.09 -11.46 10.82
CA ILE A 305 25.29 -10.60 11.98
C ILE A 305 26.57 -9.77 11.83
N HIS A 306 27.65 -10.38 11.34
CA HIS A 306 28.89 -9.65 11.08
C HIS A 306 28.69 -8.53 10.05
N VAL A 307 27.98 -8.77 8.94
CA VAL A 307 27.66 -7.74 7.94
C VAL A 307 26.81 -6.63 8.53
N LEU A 308 25.78 -6.97 9.33
CA LEU A 308 24.90 -6.02 10.01
C LEU A 308 25.70 -5.08 10.92
N LEU A 309 26.54 -5.64 11.78
CA LEU A 309 27.34 -4.88 12.74
C LEU A 309 28.45 -4.09 12.05
N THR A 310 29.04 -4.62 10.96
CA THR A 310 30.04 -3.89 10.18
C THR A 310 29.43 -2.63 9.58
N ARG A 311 28.22 -2.71 9.02
CA ARG A 311 27.49 -1.55 8.51
C ARG A 311 27.22 -0.50 9.59
N TYR A 312 26.83 -0.94 10.79
CA TYR A 312 26.65 -0.04 11.92
C TYR A 312 27.95 0.68 12.29
N VAL A 313 29.07 -0.04 12.34
CA VAL A 313 30.38 0.51 12.67
C VAL A 313 30.86 1.51 11.61
N GLU A 314 30.64 1.23 10.33
CA GLU A 314 31.00 2.11 9.21
C GLU A 314 30.12 3.37 9.15
N ASN A 315 28.85 3.25 9.52
CA ASN A 315 27.92 4.36 9.56
C ASN A 315 27.08 4.39 10.85
N PRO A 316 27.65 4.86 11.98
CA PRO A 316 26.92 4.93 13.25
C PRO A 316 25.72 5.89 13.23
N SER A 317 25.60 6.73 12.19
CA SER A 317 24.50 7.67 12.04
C SER A 317 23.15 7.05 11.75
N GLN A 318 23.14 5.76 11.37
CA GLN A 318 21.92 4.98 11.19
C GLN A 318 21.17 4.73 12.51
N VAL A 319 21.84 4.87 13.65
CA VAL A 319 21.22 4.80 14.98
C VAL A 319 21.14 6.20 15.58
N LEU A 320 19.99 6.51 16.19
CA LEU A 320 19.74 7.79 16.86
C LEU A 320 20.81 8.08 17.92
N ASN A 321 21.33 9.31 17.96
CA ASN A 321 22.42 9.72 18.87
C ASN A 321 22.18 9.31 20.33
N CYS A 322 20.94 9.47 20.81
CA CYS A 322 20.54 9.13 22.18
C CYS A 322 20.62 7.63 22.50
N GLU A 323 20.45 6.78 21.49
CA GLU A 323 20.43 5.32 21.65
C GLU A 323 21.78 4.66 21.33
N ARG A 324 22.67 5.37 20.63
CA ARG A 324 23.95 4.82 20.16
C ARG A 324 24.73 4.13 21.26
N ARG A 325 24.99 4.79 22.40
CA ARG A 325 25.80 4.20 23.48
C ARG A 325 25.20 2.90 24.02
N ARG A 326 23.88 2.88 24.21
CA ARG A 326 23.15 1.68 24.67
C ARG A 326 23.24 0.57 23.61
N PHE A 327 23.08 0.92 22.34
CA PHE A 327 23.16 -0.04 21.25
C PHE A 327 24.58 -0.58 21.06
N THR A 328 25.62 0.25 21.11
CA THR A 328 27.03 -0.19 21.05
C THR A 328 27.34 -1.19 22.16
N ASN A 329 26.86 -0.95 23.39
CA ASN A 329 27.01 -1.91 24.49
C ASN A 329 26.33 -3.24 24.21
N LEU A 330 25.08 -3.20 23.71
CA LEU A 330 24.35 -4.40 23.33
C LEU A 330 25.08 -5.18 22.23
N CYS A 331 25.67 -4.49 21.24
CA CYS A 331 26.50 -5.11 20.22
C CYS A 331 27.76 -5.75 20.81
N LEU A 332 28.46 -5.08 21.73
CA LEU A 332 29.65 -5.63 22.40
C LEU A 332 29.31 -6.90 23.19
N ASP A 333 28.21 -6.89 23.94
CA ASP A 333 27.73 -8.04 24.71
C ASP A 333 27.35 -9.21 23.77
N ALA A 334 26.65 -8.93 22.68
CA ALA A 334 26.27 -9.93 21.68
C ALA A 334 27.50 -10.54 21.01
N VAL A 335 28.46 -9.71 20.58
CA VAL A 335 29.73 -10.15 19.97
C VAL A 335 30.53 -11.03 20.93
N CYS A 336 30.60 -10.67 22.21
CA CYS A 336 31.21 -11.54 23.22
C CYS A 336 30.52 -12.91 23.28
N GLY A 337 29.18 -12.94 23.29
CA GLY A 337 28.41 -14.17 23.25
C GLY A 337 28.72 -15.05 22.02
N TYR A 338 28.73 -14.45 20.82
CA TYR A 338 29.03 -15.17 19.58
C TYR A 338 30.46 -15.71 19.55
N LEU A 339 31.44 -14.96 20.07
CA LEU A 339 32.83 -15.42 20.17
C LEU A 339 32.98 -16.63 21.11
N VAL A 340 32.25 -16.68 22.22
CA VAL A 340 32.24 -17.83 23.13
C VAL A 340 31.65 -19.06 22.43
N GLU A 341 30.54 -18.91 21.70
CA GLU A 341 29.97 -20.03 20.96
C GLU A 341 30.91 -20.52 19.85
N LEU A 342 31.54 -19.62 19.09
CA LEU A 342 32.51 -19.98 18.05
C LEU A 342 33.72 -20.74 18.61
N GLN A 343 34.19 -20.40 19.81
CA GLN A 343 35.28 -21.12 20.49
C GLN A 343 34.89 -22.55 20.88
N SER A 344 33.60 -22.80 21.12
CA SER A 344 33.10 -24.15 21.44
C SER A 344 32.93 -25.04 20.21
N MET A 345 32.91 -24.46 19.00
CA MET A 345 32.79 -25.22 17.74
C MET A 345 34.11 -25.89 17.35
N SER A 346 34.02 -26.95 16.53
CA SER A 346 35.22 -27.61 16.01
C SER A 346 36.07 -26.65 15.16
N SER A 347 37.38 -26.70 15.35
CA SER A 347 38.33 -25.79 14.70
C SER A 347 38.42 -26.06 13.19
N SER A 348 37.60 -25.36 12.42
CA SER A 348 37.67 -25.31 10.96
C SER A 348 38.23 -23.96 10.49
N VAL A 349 38.77 -23.92 9.28
CA VAL A 349 39.29 -22.68 8.66
C VAL A 349 38.20 -21.59 8.60
N ALA A 350 36.95 -21.99 8.32
CA ALA A 350 35.81 -21.06 8.29
C ALA A 350 35.50 -20.47 9.68
N VAL A 351 35.49 -21.31 10.73
CA VAL A 351 35.28 -20.86 12.12
C VAL A 351 36.40 -19.91 12.57
N GLN A 352 37.66 -20.18 12.19
CA GLN A 352 38.79 -19.30 12.48
C GLN A 352 38.67 -17.94 11.78
N ALA A 353 38.26 -17.92 10.51
CA ALA A 353 38.05 -16.69 9.75
C ALA A 353 36.95 -15.82 10.39
N ILE A 354 35.78 -16.40 10.70
CA ILE A 354 34.67 -15.69 11.34
C ILE A 354 35.08 -15.19 12.73
N THR A 355 35.81 -16.00 13.51
CA THR A 355 36.34 -15.57 14.81
C THR A 355 37.25 -14.35 14.66
N GLY A 356 38.10 -14.31 13.63
CA GLY A 356 38.94 -13.14 13.32
C GLY A 356 38.11 -11.91 12.97
N ASN A 357 37.06 -12.08 12.17
CA ASN A 357 36.13 -11.02 11.79
C ASN A 357 35.43 -10.41 13.02
N PHE A 358 34.89 -11.23 13.91
CA PHE A 358 34.24 -10.75 15.14
C PHE A 358 35.21 -10.08 16.12
N LYS A 359 36.47 -10.54 16.22
CA LYS A 359 37.51 -9.85 17.01
C LYS A 359 37.85 -8.47 16.44
N SER A 360 37.97 -8.36 15.12
CA SER A 360 38.16 -7.07 14.44
C SER A 360 36.96 -6.14 14.69
N LEU A 361 35.75 -6.69 14.61
CA LEU A 361 34.51 -5.96 14.84
C LEU A 361 34.39 -5.48 16.29
N GLN A 362 34.74 -6.31 17.26
CA GLN A 362 34.83 -5.93 18.68
C GLN A 362 35.76 -4.74 18.88
N ALA A 363 36.97 -4.80 18.33
CA ALA A 363 37.94 -3.70 18.45
C ALA A 363 37.45 -2.39 17.79
N LYS A 364 36.64 -2.47 16.73
CA LYS A 364 36.02 -1.29 16.12
C LYS A 364 34.86 -0.73 16.96
N LEU A 365 34.02 -1.60 17.53
CA LEU A 365 32.93 -1.19 18.43
C LEU A 365 33.46 -0.53 19.71
N GLU A 366 34.55 -1.05 20.28
CA GLU A 366 35.21 -0.46 21.45
C GLU A 366 35.74 0.96 21.19
N ARG A 367 36.06 1.30 19.93
CA ARG A 367 36.47 2.67 19.54
C ARG A 367 35.29 3.62 19.34
N LEU A 368 34.10 3.09 19.14
CA LEU A 368 32.86 3.86 18.99
C LEU A 368 32.17 4.13 20.33
N HIS A 369 32.49 3.31 21.34
CA HIS A 369 32.08 3.50 22.73
C HIS A 369 32.77 4.71 23.36
#